data_AF-A0A4Q4X470-F1
#
_entry.id   AF-A0A4Q4X470-F1
#
_cell.length_a   1.000
_cell.length_b   1.000
_cell.length_c   1.000
_cell.angle_alpha   90.00
_cell.angle_beta   90.00
_cell.angle_gamma   90.00
#
_symmetry.space_group_name_H-M   'P 1'
#
loop_
_entity.id
_entity.type
_entity.pdbx_description
1 polymer ?
#
loop_
_entity_poly.entity_id
_entity_poly.type
_entity_poly.pdbx_seq_one_letter_code
_entity_poly.pdbx_strand_id
1 'polypeptide(L)'
;MDIDDILREVDPTFDGIPQETRDLQALTRAWVAERSAPELLNWPSDGFFERINERVKQQIEKVEEMTGDMDPKTNFALIVIQTELERYKFLVRSYLRARIAKIDRHTLHYLSTPALRARLSPTELAYATRHQALLHNHYLSSFLSSFPPSLQNLNDTAGNISMIDTPDLDTAVFIRLLQDTRVRGRGTDADGEMDGKNGDLVILRWSDARELLDSGRAELV
;
A
#
# COMPACT_ATOMS: atom_id res chain seq x y z
N MET A 1 -2.96 -5.75 22.40
CA MET A 1 -4.04 -4.77 22.56
C MET A 1 -4.51 -4.50 21.15
N ASP A 2 -5.75 -4.87 20.84
CA ASP A 2 -6.29 -4.74 19.48
C ASP A 2 -6.41 -3.25 19.13
N ILE A 3 -6.28 -2.87 17.86
CA ILE A 3 -6.47 -1.47 17.44
C ILE A 3 -7.88 -0.99 17.82
N ASP A 4 -8.85 -1.91 17.79
CA ASP A 4 -10.20 -1.67 18.24
C ASP A 4 -10.30 -1.35 19.74
N ASP A 5 -9.40 -1.90 20.59
CA ASP A 5 -9.40 -1.62 22.03
C ASP A 5 -8.84 -0.23 22.34
N ILE A 6 -7.82 0.21 21.60
CA ILE A 6 -7.23 1.55 21.74
C ILE A 6 -8.22 2.61 21.23
N LEU A 7 -8.93 2.33 20.12
CA LEU A 7 -9.94 3.24 19.58
C LEU A 7 -11.19 3.33 20.49
N ARG A 8 -11.54 2.25 21.22
CA ARG A 8 -12.60 2.26 22.24
C ARG A 8 -12.28 3.14 23.45
N GLU A 9 -11.02 3.21 23.87
CA GLU A 9 -10.63 4.05 25.02
C GLU A 9 -10.56 5.54 24.68
N VAL A 10 -10.28 5.89 23.42
CA VAL A 10 -10.00 7.27 22.99
C VAL A 10 -11.26 7.98 22.49
N ASP A 11 -12.25 7.28 21.94
CA ASP A 11 -13.49 7.87 21.44
C ASP A 11 -14.75 7.05 21.79
N PRO A 12 -15.56 7.47 22.80
CA PRO A 12 -16.81 6.80 23.16
C PRO A 12 -17.87 6.80 22.05
N THR A 13 -17.67 7.59 20.98
CA THR A 13 -18.54 7.61 19.80
C THR A 13 -18.10 6.64 18.70
N PHE A 14 -17.02 5.87 18.93
CA PHE A 14 -16.51 4.89 17.96
C PHE A 14 -17.62 3.97 17.46
N ASP A 15 -18.46 3.41 18.34
CA ASP A 15 -19.62 2.57 18.00
C ASP A 15 -20.72 3.28 17.18
N GLY A 16 -20.69 4.61 17.06
CA GLY A 16 -21.61 5.39 16.23
C GLY A 16 -21.19 5.51 14.76
N ILE A 17 -19.93 5.22 14.42
CA ILE A 17 -19.44 5.31 13.04
C ILE A 17 -19.76 4.01 12.29
N PRO A 18 -20.56 4.04 11.21
CA PRO A 18 -20.86 2.85 10.42
C PRO A 18 -19.58 2.19 9.90
N GLN A 19 -19.55 0.85 9.88
CA GLN A 19 -18.43 0.07 9.38
C GLN A 19 -18.02 0.49 7.95
N GLU A 20 -18.98 0.91 7.13
CA GLU A 20 -18.77 1.46 5.79
C GLU A 20 -17.85 2.67 5.78
N THR A 21 -18.09 3.61 6.69
CA THR A 21 -17.27 4.81 6.83
C THR A 21 -15.87 4.47 7.35
N ARG A 22 -15.76 3.50 8.26
CA ARG A 22 -14.45 3.04 8.77
C ARG A 22 -13.61 2.38 7.67
N ASP A 23 -14.22 1.50 6.87
CA ASP A 23 -13.51 0.83 5.78
C ASP A 23 -13.09 1.83 4.67
N LEU A 24 -13.89 2.87 4.40
CA LEU A 24 -13.50 3.96 3.50
C LEU A 24 -12.31 4.76 4.04
N GLN A 25 -12.34 5.10 5.33
CA GLN A 25 -11.23 5.81 5.98
C GLN A 25 -9.95 4.97 5.95
N ALA A 26 -10.05 3.68 6.29
CA ALA A 26 -8.94 2.73 6.21
C ALA A 26 -8.39 2.60 4.77
N LEU A 27 -9.27 2.54 3.77
CA LEU A 27 -8.87 2.43 2.36
C LEU A 27 -8.14 3.68 1.92
N THR A 28 -8.64 4.85 2.33
CA THR A 28 -8.01 6.14 2.03
C THR A 28 -6.63 6.24 2.69
N ARG A 29 -6.50 5.83 3.96
CA ARG A 29 -5.20 5.81 4.65
C ARG A 29 -4.22 4.84 4.01
N ALA A 30 -4.65 3.62 3.68
CA ALA A 30 -3.81 2.64 2.97
C ALA A 30 -3.38 3.16 1.60
N TRP A 31 -4.28 3.83 0.87
CA TRP A 31 -3.99 4.47 -0.41
C TRP A 31 -2.96 5.59 -0.31
N VAL A 32 -3.10 6.51 0.65
CA VAL A 32 -2.11 7.57 0.89
C VAL A 32 -0.77 6.97 1.29
N ALA A 33 -0.77 6.05 2.26
CA ALA A 33 0.45 5.40 2.74
C ALA A 33 1.20 4.67 1.63
N GLU A 34 0.49 3.89 0.81
CA GLU A 34 1.13 3.18 -0.30
C GLU A 34 1.67 4.14 -1.36
N ARG A 35 1.07 5.31 -1.57
CA ARG A 35 1.60 6.30 -2.53
C ARG A 35 2.81 7.06 -1.99
N SER A 36 2.85 7.32 -0.70
CA SER A 36 3.90 8.10 -0.06
C SER A 36 5.12 7.26 0.38
N ALA A 37 4.95 5.95 0.56
CA ALA A 37 6.06 5.06 0.92
C ALA A 37 6.99 4.75 -0.28
N PRO A 38 8.33 4.73 -0.11
CA PRO A 38 9.26 4.35 -1.17
C PRO A 38 9.32 2.84 -1.43
N GLU A 39 9.00 2.01 -0.42
CA GLU A 39 8.90 0.55 -0.54
C GLU A 39 7.44 0.06 -0.54
N LEU A 40 7.23 -1.17 -0.98
CA LEU A 40 5.91 -1.82 -0.96
C LEU A 40 5.53 -2.14 0.49
N LEU A 41 4.35 -1.66 0.90
CA LEU A 41 3.80 -1.94 2.23
C LEU A 41 3.18 -3.35 2.27
N ASN A 42 2.92 -3.84 3.48
CA ASN A 42 2.31 -5.15 3.67
C ASN A 42 0.90 -5.21 3.06
N TRP A 43 0.60 -6.29 2.35
CA TRP A 43 -0.77 -6.56 1.94
C TRP A 43 -1.65 -6.83 3.19
N PRO A 44 -2.80 -6.17 3.33
CA PRO A 44 -3.70 -6.42 4.45
C PRO A 44 -4.18 -7.87 4.46
N SER A 45 -3.82 -8.63 5.50
CA SER A 45 -4.16 -10.05 5.63
C SER A 45 -5.51 -10.32 6.33
N ASP A 46 -6.18 -9.27 6.80
CA ASP A 46 -7.41 -9.31 7.60
C ASP A 46 -8.69 -9.46 6.76
N GLY A 47 -8.57 -9.73 5.46
CA GLY A 47 -9.72 -9.78 4.55
C GLY A 47 -10.26 -8.40 4.16
N PHE A 48 -9.51 -7.32 4.41
CA PHE A 48 -9.96 -5.95 4.17
C PHE A 48 -10.40 -5.70 2.72
N PHE A 49 -9.59 -6.14 1.75
CA PHE A 49 -9.91 -5.95 0.33
C PHE A 49 -11.05 -6.86 -0.14
N GLU A 50 -11.21 -8.04 0.45
CA GLU A 50 -12.33 -8.95 0.21
C GLU A 50 -13.64 -8.27 0.66
N ARG A 51 -13.67 -7.66 1.86
CA ARG A 51 -14.83 -6.90 2.35
C ARG A 51 -15.17 -5.72 1.44
N ILE A 52 -14.17 -4.94 1.01
CA ILE A 52 -14.39 -3.79 0.12
C ILE A 52 -14.93 -4.25 -1.24
N ASN A 53 -14.34 -5.28 -1.83
CA ASN A 53 -14.76 -5.78 -3.14
C ASN A 53 -16.19 -6.32 -3.10
N GLU A 54 -16.56 -7.02 -2.03
CA GLU A 54 -17.93 -7.50 -1.85
C GLU A 54 -18.94 -6.35 -1.73
N ARG A 55 -18.61 -5.28 -1.01
CA ARG A 55 -19.48 -4.09 -0.94
C ARG A 55 -19.61 -3.34 -2.26
N VAL A 56 -18.50 -3.20 -2.99
CA VAL A 56 -18.51 -2.61 -4.34
C VAL A 56 -19.41 -3.43 -5.25
N LYS A 57 -19.37 -4.76 -5.15
CA LYS A 57 -20.26 -5.66 -5.91
C LYS A 57 -21.73 -5.46 -5.54
N GLN A 58 -22.06 -5.44 -4.25
CA GLN A 58 -23.43 -5.20 -3.78
C GLN A 58 -23.96 -3.82 -4.20
N GLN A 59 -23.12 -2.79 -4.19
CA GLN A 59 -23.50 -1.47 -4.70
C GLN A 59 -23.74 -1.46 -6.21
N ILE A 60 -22.99 -2.25 -7.00
CA ILE A 60 -23.25 -2.41 -8.44
C ILE A 60 -24.63 -3.03 -8.65
N GLU A 61 -24.93 -4.14 -7.97
CA GLU A 61 -26.22 -4.83 -8.07
C GLU A 61 -27.38 -3.89 -7.70
N LYS A 62 -27.23 -3.11 -6.63
CA LYS A 62 -28.23 -2.11 -6.23
C LYS A 62 -28.44 -1.01 -7.27
N VAL A 63 -27.37 -0.52 -7.89
CA VAL A 63 -27.47 0.49 -8.97
C VAL A 63 -28.21 -0.09 -10.17
N GLU A 64 -27.93 -1.35 -10.53
CA GLU A 64 -28.60 -2.04 -11.64
C GLU A 64 -30.11 -2.21 -11.37
N GLU A 65 -30.49 -2.65 -10.16
CA GLU A 65 -31.90 -2.79 -9.74
C GLU A 65 -32.64 -1.44 -9.79
N MET A 66 -32.07 -0.40 -9.17
CA MET A 66 -32.68 0.93 -9.13
C MET A 66 -32.80 1.57 -10.52
N THR A 67 -31.89 1.25 -11.44
CA THR A 67 -31.97 1.72 -12.83
C THR A 67 -33.10 1.03 -13.59
N GLY A 68 -33.41 -0.23 -13.26
CA GLY A 68 -34.50 -1.00 -13.88
C GLY A 68 -35.91 -0.53 -13.50
N ASP A 69 -36.10 -0.01 -12.29
CA ASP A 69 -37.42 0.38 -11.75
C ASP A 69 -37.94 1.73 -12.31
N MET A 70 -37.07 2.53 -12.94
CA MET A 70 -37.38 3.77 -13.68
C MET A 70 -38.23 4.82 -12.91
N ASP A 71 -38.24 4.81 -11.57
CA ASP A 71 -38.94 5.82 -10.75
C ASP A 71 -38.24 7.20 -10.81
N PRO A 72 -38.88 8.27 -11.32
CA PRO A 72 -38.28 9.60 -11.37
C PRO A 72 -37.83 10.15 -10.01
N LYS A 73 -38.41 9.68 -8.90
CA LYS A 73 -38.03 10.12 -7.55
C LYS A 73 -36.70 9.52 -7.08
N THR A 74 -36.27 8.39 -7.63
CA THR A 74 -35.01 7.74 -7.24
C THR A 74 -33.82 8.24 -8.05
N ASN A 75 -34.04 9.00 -9.14
CA ASN A 75 -32.98 9.52 -10.02
C ASN A 75 -31.89 10.30 -9.28
N PHE A 76 -32.24 11.16 -8.31
CA PHE A 76 -31.22 11.89 -7.55
C PHE A 76 -30.40 10.97 -6.64
N ALA A 77 -31.05 10.05 -5.95
CA ALA A 77 -30.37 9.06 -5.11
C ALA A 77 -29.46 8.14 -5.95
N LEU A 78 -29.92 7.75 -7.15
CA LEU A 78 -29.14 6.95 -8.08
C LEU A 78 -27.85 7.64 -8.50
N ILE A 79 -27.91 8.94 -8.85
CA ILE A 79 -26.72 9.74 -9.19
C ILE A 79 -25.72 9.76 -8.02
N VAL A 80 -26.20 9.97 -6.79
CA VAL A 80 -25.35 9.99 -5.59
C VAL A 80 -24.68 8.63 -5.38
N ILE A 81 -25.44 7.53 -5.46
CA ILE A 81 -24.91 6.16 -5.27
C ILE A 81 -23.89 5.82 -6.36
N GLN A 82 -24.18 6.13 -7.63
CA GLN A 82 -23.27 5.91 -8.76
C GLN A 82 -21.97 6.71 -8.60
N THR A 83 -22.07 7.97 -8.21
CA THR A 83 -20.89 8.83 -7.97
C THR A 83 -20.02 8.27 -6.86
N GLU A 84 -20.64 7.82 -5.76
CA GLU A 84 -19.90 7.24 -4.64
C GLU A 84 -19.23 5.91 -5.04
N LEU A 85 -19.93 5.06 -5.79
CA LEU A 85 -19.38 3.82 -6.32
C LEU A 85 -18.12 4.06 -7.18
N GLU A 86 -18.13 5.10 -8.04
CA GLU A 86 -16.94 5.45 -8.81
C GLU A 86 -15.79 5.99 -7.94
N ARG A 87 -16.08 6.69 -6.84
CA ARG A 87 -15.04 7.09 -5.86
C ARG A 87 -14.36 5.88 -5.21
N TYR A 88 -15.13 4.88 -4.79
CA TYR A 88 -14.57 3.63 -4.24
C TYR A 88 -13.72 2.89 -5.28
N LYS A 89 -14.25 2.70 -6.49
CA LYS A 89 -13.50 2.03 -7.56
C LYS A 89 -12.23 2.78 -7.92
N PHE A 90 -12.26 4.12 -7.91
CA PHE A 90 -11.07 4.94 -8.13
C PHE A 90 -10.00 4.68 -7.05
N LEU A 91 -10.37 4.71 -5.76
CA LEU A 91 -9.44 4.47 -4.65
C LEU A 91 -8.79 3.08 -4.76
N VAL A 92 -9.59 2.03 -4.94
CA VAL A 92 -9.08 0.65 -5.09
C VAL A 92 -8.13 0.54 -6.28
N ARG A 93 -8.52 1.06 -7.45
CA ARG A 93 -7.67 1.01 -8.66
C ARG A 93 -6.39 1.83 -8.48
N SER A 94 -6.46 2.99 -7.85
CA SER A 94 -5.29 3.85 -7.64
C SER A 94 -4.30 3.20 -6.66
N TYR A 95 -4.80 2.59 -5.58
CA TYR A 95 -3.98 1.80 -4.66
C TYR A 95 -3.27 0.65 -5.36
N LEU A 96 -4.01 -0.19 -6.10
CA LEU A 96 -3.41 -1.32 -6.82
C LEU A 96 -2.39 -0.88 -7.88
N ARG A 97 -2.64 0.22 -8.58
CA ARG A 97 -1.67 0.79 -9.54
C ARG A 97 -0.39 1.25 -8.87
N ALA A 98 -0.48 1.89 -7.70
CA ALA A 98 0.70 2.31 -6.93
C ALA A 98 1.55 1.10 -6.52
N ARG A 99 0.90 0.01 -6.08
CA ARG A 99 1.56 -1.24 -5.72
C ARG A 99 2.23 -1.91 -6.90
N ILE A 100 1.50 -2.10 -8.01
CA ILE A 100 2.05 -2.71 -9.23
C ILE A 100 3.27 -1.91 -9.73
N ALA A 101 3.22 -0.58 -9.71
CA ALA A 101 4.36 0.24 -10.13
C ALA A 101 5.62 -0.01 -9.27
N LYS A 102 5.47 -0.21 -7.95
CA LYS A 102 6.59 -0.57 -7.07
C LYS A 102 7.08 -1.99 -7.33
N ILE A 103 6.16 -2.93 -7.55
CA ILE A 103 6.46 -4.33 -7.87
C ILE A 103 7.26 -4.41 -9.18
N ASP A 104 6.85 -3.69 -10.22
CA ASP A 104 7.53 -3.65 -11.52
C ASP A 104 8.93 -3.07 -11.41
N ARG A 105 9.09 -2.01 -10.61
CA ARG A 105 10.39 -1.36 -10.40
C ARG A 105 11.39 -2.25 -9.66
N HIS A 106 10.92 -3.05 -8.72
CA HIS A 106 11.77 -3.84 -7.81
C HIS A 106 11.36 -5.32 -7.78
N THR A 107 11.02 -5.91 -8.94
CA THR A 107 10.45 -7.26 -9.03
C THR A 107 11.36 -8.32 -8.41
N LEU A 108 12.65 -8.34 -8.79
CA LEU A 108 13.64 -9.27 -8.24
C LEU A 108 13.83 -9.12 -6.73
N HIS A 109 13.80 -7.88 -6.22
CA HIS A 109 13.89 -7.62 -4.79
C HIS A 109 12.71 -8.24 -4.04
N TYR A 110 11.47 -7.99 -4.45
CA TYR A 110 10.31 -8.53 -3.75
C TYR A 110 10.16 -10.05 -3.89
N LEU A 111 10.67 -10.63 -4.98
CA LEU A 111 10.72 -12.08 -5.17
C LEU A 111 11.92 -12.74 -4.48
N SER A 112 12.85 -12.00 -3.86
CA SER A 112 14.09 -12.55 -3.30
C SER A 112 13.88 -13.34 -2.00
N THR A 113 13.11 -12.79 -1.05
CA THR A 113 12.95 -13.37 0.30
C THR A 113 11.49 -13.70 0.63
N PRO A 114 11.22 -14.72 1.47
CA PRO A 114 9.86 -15.04 1.89
C PRO A 114 9.13 -13.88 2.59
N ALA A 115 9.85 -13.09 3.38
CA ALA A 115 9.29 -11.94 4.07
C ALA A 115 8.80 -10.84 3.10
N LEU A 116 9.54 -10.59 2.03
CA LEU A 116 9.13 -9.64 0.99
C LEU A 116 7.97 -10.19 0.15
N ARG A 117 7.98 -11.49 -0.17
CA ARG A 117 6.85 -12.14 -0.87
C ARG A 117 5.56 -12.08 -0.07
N ALA A 118 5.64 -12.14 1.26
CA ALA A 118 4.48 -12.01 2.14
C ALA A 118 3.84 -10.61 2.09
N ARG A 119 4.53 -9.59 1.57
CA ARG A 119 3.96 -8.26 1.37
C ARG A 119 3.03 -8.16 0.17
N LEU A 120 3.04 -9.15 -0.74
CA LEU A 120 2.25 -9.15 -1.96
C LEU A 120 0.94 -9.90 -1.73
N SER A 121 -0.11 -9.47 -2.42
CA SER A 121 -1.31 -10.29 -2.56
C SER A 121 -1.02 -11.57 -3.39
N PRO A 122 -1.84 -12.63 -3.30
CA PRO A 122 -1.66 -13.82 -4.12
C PRO A 122 -1.68 -13.54 -5.63
N THR A 123 -2.50 -12.58 -6.06
CA THR A 123 -2.59 -12.16 -7.47
C THR A 123 -1.39 -11.32 -7.89
N GLU A 124 -0.89 -10.45 -7.01
CA GLU A 124 0.33 -9.68 -7.20
C GLU A 124 1.56 -10.59 -7.31
N LEU A 125 1.66 -11.63 -6.48
CA LEU A 125 2.75 -12.61 -6.53
C LEU A 125 2.75 -13.39 -7.84
N ALA A 126 1.57 -13.82 -8.29
CA ALA A 126 1.40 -14.49 -9.58
C ALA A 126 1.77 -13.57 -10.74
N TYR A 127 1.38 -12.29 -10.67
CA TYR A 127 1.75 -11.27 -11.65
C TYR A 127 3.27 -11.07 -11.70
N ALA A 128 3.92 -10.79 -10.56
CA ALA A 128 5.36 -10.56 -10.46
C ALA A 128 6.17 -11.75 -10.99
N THR A 129 5.77 -12.97 -10.66
CA THR A 129 6.44 -14.20 -11.12
C THR A 129 6.34 -14.36 -12.64
N ARG A 130 5.15 -14.13 -13.22
CA ARG A 130 4.94 -14.21 -14.66
C ARG A 130 5.68 -13.09 -15.40
N HIS A 131 5.61 -11.87 -14.87
CA HIS A 131 6.31 -10.71 -15.42
C HIS A 131 7.83 -10.96 -15.47
N GLN A 132 8.41 -11.44 -14.37
CA GLN A 132 9.84 -11.76 -14.32
C GLN A 132 10.24 -12.87 -15.31
N ALA A 133 9.43 -13.91 -15.44
CA ALA A 133 9.68 -14.99 -16.40
C ALA A 133 9.63 -14.49 -17.85
N LEU A 134 8.67 -13.61 -18.17
CA LEU A 134 8.56 -13.01 -19.51
C LEU A 134 9.77 -12.13 -19.84
N LEU A 135 10.19 -11.25 -18.90
CA LEU A 135 11.37 -10.42 -19.07
C LEU A 135 12.64 -11.24 -19.22
N HIS A 136 12.82 -12.26 -18.38
CA HIS A 136 13.99 -13.14 -18.46
C HIS A 136 14.06 -13.86 -19.81
N ASN A 137 12.94 -14.44 -20.29
CA ASN A 137 12.89 -15.11 -21.58
C ASN A 137 13.17 -14.14 -22.75
N HIS A 138 12.64 -12.92 -22.67
CA HIS A 138 12.94 -11.88 -23.65
C HIS A 138 14.42 -11.52 -23.67
N TYR A 139 15.05 -11.28 -22.52
CA TYR A 139 16.49 -10.97 -22.46
C TYR A 139 17.35 -12.16 -22.88
N LEU A 140 16.99 -13.38 -22.51
CA LEU A 140 17.67 -14.61 -22.91
C LEU A 140 17.71 -14.77 -24.43
N SER A 141 16.55 -14.65 -25.07
CA SER A 141 16.42 -14.76 -26.53
C SER A 141 17.04 -13.59 -27.28
N SER A 142 17.05 -12.38 -26.69
CA SER A 142 17.52 -11.18 -27.38
C SER A 142 19.04 -11.00 -27.31
N PHE A 143 19.66 -11.25 -26.14
CA PHE A 143 21.09 -11.02 -25.98
C PHE A 143 21.80 -11.92 -24.95
N LEU A 144 21.16 -12.33 -23.84
CA LEU A 144 21.88 -13.06 -22.78
C LEU A 144 22.42 -14.43 -23.25
N SER A 145 21.75 -15.07 -24.22
CA SER A 145 22.24 -16.34 -24.80
C SER A 145 23.61 -16.23 -25.49
N SER A 146 24.02 -15.02 -25.88
CA SER A 146 25.36 -14.77 -26.45
C SER A 146 26.46 -14.58 -25.38
N PHE A 147 26.09 -14.35 -24.13
CA PHE A 147 27.02 -14.17 -23.03
C PHE A 147 27.49 -15.51 -22.44
N PRO A 148 28.69 -15.56 -21.83
CA PRO A 148 29.11 -16.71 -21.03
C PRO A 148 28.11 -17.05 -19.92
N PRO A 149 27.92 -18.33 -19.55
CA PRO A 149 26.90 -18.75 -18.57
C PRO A 149 26.98 -18.02 -17.22
N SER A 150 28.17 -17.60 -16.79
CA SER A 150 28.37 -16.85 -15.55
C SER A 150 27.72 -15.47 -15.55
N LEU A 151 27.51 -14.86 -16.72
CA LEU A 151 26.96 -13.51 -16.88
C LEU A 151 25.49 -13.50 -17.35
N GLN A 152 24.87 -14.68 -17.49
CA GLN A 152 23.47 -14.78 -17.92
C GLN A 152 22.47 -14.49 -16.79
N ASN A 153 22.91 -14.56 -15.54
CA ASN A 153 22.06 -14.34 -14.37
C ASN A 153 21.89 -12.84 -14.07
N LEU A 154 20.65 -12.42 -13.83
CA LEU A 154 20.29 -11.02 -13.58
C LEU A 154 20.22 -10.65 -12.08
N ASN A 155 20.62 -11.58 -11.21
CA ASN A 155 20.63 -11.45 -9.76
C ASN A 155 22.04 -11.62 -9.19
N ASP A 156 23.06 -11.32 -9.99
CA ASP A 156 24.44 -11.43 -9.54
C ASP A 156 24.76 -10.41 -8.43
N THR A 157 25.56 -10.84 -7.47
CA THR A 157 26.06 -10.04 -6.34
C THR A 157 27.59 -10.01 -6.32
N ALA A 158 28.24 -10.44 -7.41
CA ALA A 158 29.69 -10.40 -7.55
C ALA A 158 30.25 -8.97 -7.44
N GLY A 159 31.40 -8.84 -6.78
CA GLY A 159 32.12 -7.55 -6.70
C GLY A 159 31.52 -6.52 -5.73
N ASN A 160 30.77 -6.95 -4.71
CA ASN A 160 30.08 -6.07 -3.75
C ASN A 160 29.03 -5.13 -4.39
N ILE A 161 28.60 -5.41 -5.63
CA ILE A 161 27.55 -4.68 -6.32
C ILE A 161 26.42 -5.67 -6.58
N SER A 162 25.26 -5.41 -5.96
CA SER A 162 24.04 -6.17 -6.23
C SER A 162 23.40 -5.65 -7.51
N MET A 163 23.17 -6.51 -8.50
CA MET A 163 22.36 -6.18 -9.68
C MET A 163 20.86 -6.08 -9.36
N ILE A 164 20.45 -6.47 -8.15
CA ILE A 164 19.07 -6.33 -7.69
C ILE A 164 18.85 -4.90 -7.20
N ASP A 165 18.07 -4.14 -7.96
CA ASP A 165 17.60 -2.81 -7.57
C ASP A 165 16.67 -2.91 -6.36
N THR A 166 16.96 -2.13 -5.32
CA THR A 166 16.17 -2.09 -4.08
C THR A 166 15.54 -0.72 -3.86
N PRO A 167 14.42 -0.63 -3.13
CA PRO A 167 13.84 0.64 -2.73
C PRO A 167 14.82 1.47 -1.90
N ASP A 168 14.84 2.78 -2.11
CA ASP A 168 15.65 3.69 -1.30
C ASP A 168 15.01 3.92 0.07
N LEU A 169 15.67 3.43 1.12
CA LEU A 169 15.21 3.55 2.50
C LEU A 169 15.58 4.88 3.16
N ASP A 170 16.41 5.70 2.50
CA ASP A 170 16.78 7.04 2.96
C ASP A 170 15.89 8.14 2.36
N THR A 171 14.95 7.78 1.48
CA THR A 171 13.98 8.71 0.92
C THR A 171 13.21 9.41 2.05
N ALA A 172 13.14 10.74 1.98
CA ALA A 172 12.42 11.56 2.95
C ALA A 172 10.91 11.44 2.76
N VAL A 173 10.19 11.20 3.85
CA VAL A 173 8.73 11.08 3.89
C VAL A 173 8.13 12.02 4.93
N PHE A 174 6.91 12.47 4.68
CA PHE A 174 6.11 13.23 5.64
C PHE A 174 5.23 12.28 6.42
N ILE A 175 5.32 12.34 7.75
CA ILE A 175 4.45 11.60 8.65
C ILE A 175 3.68 12.54 9.56
N ARG A 176 2.45 12.13 9.90
CA ARG A 176 1.62 12.74 10.92
C ARG A 176 1.60 11.85 12.14
N LEU A 177 1.94 12.39 13.30
CA LEU A 177 1.88 11.66 14.56
C LEU A 177 0.44 11.51 15.03
N LEU A 178 0.06 10.30 15.45
CA LEU A 178 -1.28 9.99 15.95
C LEU A 178 -1.38 10.07 17.48
N GLN A 179 -0.23 10.11 18.16
CA GLN A 179 -0.11 10.22 19.60
C GLN A 179 1.23 10.83 19.98
N ASP A 180 1.31 11.38 21.19
CA ASP A 180 2.55 11.93 21.75
C ASP A 180 3.63 10.85 21.77
N THR A 181 4.71 11.06 21.00
CA THR A 181 5.74 10.05 20.76
C THR A 181 7.10 10.70 20.62
N ARG A 182 8.12 10.08 21.23
CA ARG A 182 9.51 10.42 20.99
C ARG A 182 9.89 9.98 19.58
N VAL A 183 10.17 10.95 18.71
CA VAL A 183 10.64 10.72 17.35
C VAL A 183 12.17 10.69 17.37
N ARG A 184 12.75 9.63 16.83
CA ARG A 184 14.19 9.51 16.59
C ARG A 184 14.44 9.52 15.09
N GLY A 185 15.44 10.29 14.65
CA GLY A 185 15.86 10.34 13.25
C GLY A 185 17.36 10.22 13.16
N ARG A 186 17.84 9.31 12.32
CA ARG A 186 19.27 9.16 12.04
C ARG A 186 19.70 10.26 11.09
N GLY A 187 20.55 11.15 11.59
CA GLY A 187 21.13 12.24 10.81
C GLY A 187 22.43 11.80 10.12
N THR A 188 22.91 12.62 9.19
CA THR A 188 24.23 12.40 8.56
C THR A 188 25.38 12.73 9.53
N ASP A 189 25.21 13.78 10.34
CA ASP A 189 26.24 14.26 11.27
C ASP A 189 26.00 13.81 12.72
N ALA A 190 24.75 13.79 13.16
CA ALA A 190 24.33 13.33 14.48
C ALA A 190 22.88 12.85 14.47
N ASP A 191 22.59 11.85 15.30
CA ASP A 191 21.22 11.41 15.53
C ASP A 191 20.43 12.50 16.27
N GLY A 192 19.22 12.76 15.79
CA GLY A 192 18.31 13.73 16.36
C GLY A 192 17.17 13.02 17.09
N GLU A 193 16.74 13.60 18.21
CA GLU A 193 15.52 13.17 18.87
C GLU A 193 14.64 14.38 19.20
N MET A 194 13.33 14.22 19.06
CA MET A 194 12.33 15.24 19.35
C MET A 194 11.13 14.63 20.05
N ASP A 195 10.57 15.35 21.02
CA ASP A 195 9.24 15.03 21.57
C ASP A 195 8.17 15.57 20.62
N GLY A 196 7.55 14.68 19.86
CA GLY A 196 6.44 15.02 18.97
C GLY A 196 5.10 14.87 19.67
N LYS A 197 4.17 15.79 19.40
CA LYS A 197 2.80 15.76 19.91
C LYS A 197 1.84 15.16 18.88
N ASN A 198 0.69 14.68 19.36
CA ASN A 198 -0.39 14.26 18.48
C ASN A 198 -0.77 15.38 17.49
N GLY A 199 -0.79 15.03 16.20
CA GLY A 199 -1.10 15.92 15.10
C GLY A 199 0.12 16.61 14.48
N ASP A 200 1.30 16.53 15.09
CA ASP A 200 2.51 17.12 14.53
C ASP A 200 2.90 16.45 13.21
N LEU A 201 3.33 17.27 12.25
CA LEU A 201 3.87 16.83 10.97
C LEU A 201 5.39 16.85 11.04
N VAL A 202 6.01 15.71 10.76
CA VAL A 202 7.46 15.53 10.84
C VAL A 202 7.98 14.94 9.53
N ILE A 203 9.16 15.40 9.10
CA ILE A 203 9.88 14.84 7.96
C ILE A 203 10.96 13.92 8.50
N LEU A 204 10.96 12.67 8.07
CA LEU A 204 11.96 11.67 8.45
C LEU A 204 12.42 10.89 7.23
N ARG A 205 13.57 10.23 7.34
CA ARG A 205 13.95 9.17 6.40
C ARG A 205 12.99 8.01 6.57
N TRP A 206 12.65 7.34 5.47
CA TRP A 206 11.73 6.20 5.49
C TRP A 206 12.16 5.12 6.48
N SER A 207 13.46 4.83 6.57
CA SER A 207 14.00 3.82 7.47
C SER A 207 13.68 4.05 8.95
N ASP A 208 13.55 5.31 9.38
CA ASP A 208 13.15 5.68 10.74
C ASP A 208 11.63 5.82 10.88
N ALA A 209 10.98 6.39 9.85
CA ALA A 209 9.52 6.52 9.81
C ALA A 209 8.80 5.17 9.85
N ARG A 210 9.38 4.14 9.24
CA ARG A 210 8.79 2.80 9.13
C ARG A 210 8.46 2.20 10.50
N GLU A 211 9.33 2.35 11.49
CA GLU A 211 9.08 1.83 12.84
C GLU A 211 7.86 2.51 13.50
N LEU A 212 7.68 3.81 13.27
CA LEU A 212 6.54 4.56 13.78
C LEU A 212 5.23 4.16 13.09
N LEU A 213 5.30 3.85 11.78
CA LEU A 213 4.17 3.34 11.02
C LEU A 213 3.77 1.92 11.45
N ASP A 214 4.73 1.00 11.55
CA ASP A 214 4.48 -0.40 11.91
C ASP A 214 3.92 -0.52 13.34
N SER A 215 4.27 0.43 14.22
CA SER A 215 3.73 0.53 15.59
C SER A 215 2.40 1.28 15.68
N GLY A 216 1.86 1.78 14.57
CA GLY A 216 0.59 2.53 14.53
C GLY A 216 0.64 3.90 15.20
N ARG A 217 1.83 4.43 15.49
CA ARG A 217 2.02 5.73 16.16
C ARG A 217 2.02 6.91 15.20
N ALA A 218 2.22 6.65 13.91
CA ALA A 218 2.20 7.65 12.86
C ALA A 218 1.55 7.09 11.59
N GLU A 219 1.07 8.00 10.75
CA GLU A 219 0.62 7.70 9.39
C GLU A 219 1.35 8.58 8.38
N LEU A 220 1.45 8.10 7.14
CA LEU A 220 1.98 8.89 6.03
C LEU A 220 0.94 9.90 5.54
N VAL A 221 1.45 11.03 5.03
CA VAL A 221 0.66 12.13 4.46
C VAL A 221 0.85 12.23 2.95
#